data_AF-A0A947RUA0-F1
#
_entry.id   AF-A0A947RUA0-F1
#
_cell.length_a   1.000
_cell.length_b   1.000
_cell.length_c   1.000
_cell.angle_alpha   90.00
_cell.angle_beta   90.00
_cell.angle_gamma   90.00
#
_symmetry.space_group_name_H-M   'P 1'
#
loop_
_entity.id
_entity.type
_entity.pdbx_description
1 polymer ?
#
loop_
_entity_poly.entity_id
_entity_poly.type
_entity_poly.pdbx_seq_one_letter_code
_entity_poly.pdbx_strand_id
1 'polypeptide(L)'
;MDDFTIAVDTREQQPYQFDGAEVVTLTTGDYSIVGLEDRVTIERKSKADAYGSLGQGRARFRREFERLAEFDYAVVVVEDTVPGFLHRPAHSKMNPRAAIGSLLAWSVRYRVPVFFAGDREHGRALTRKLLQMYWKYRGEVGGERAEP
;
A
#
# COMPACT_ATOMS: atom_id res chain seq x y z
N MET A 1 -12.37 1.65 -21.30
CA MET A 1 -11.34 2.63 -20.93
C MET A 1 -11.72 3.08 -19.53
N ASP A 2 -10.82 2.97 -18.55
CA ASP A 2 -11.13 3.51 -17.23
C ASP A 2 -11.09 5.05 -17.32
N ASP A 3 -12.05 5.76 -16.71
CA ASP A 3 -12.15 7.23 -16.79
C ASP A 3 -11.08 7.97 -15.95
N PHE A 4 -10.00 7.28 -15.56
CA PHE A 4 -8.94 7.83 -14.73
C PHE A 4 -7.56 7.38 -15.20
N THR A 5 -6.56 8.20 -14.90
CA THR A 5 -5.15 7.93 -15.15
C THR A 5 -4.47 7.53 -13.84
N ILE A 6 -3.67 6.46 -13.87
CA ILE A 6 -2.87 6.03 -12.72
C ILE A 6 -1.63 6.93 -12.62
N ALA A 7 -1.41 7.48 -11.44
CA ALA A 7 -0.18 8.16 -11.06
C ALA A 7 0.81 7.14 -10.47
N VAL A 8 2.08 7.21 -10.86
CA VAL A 8 3.18 6.36 -10.36
C VAL A 8 4.24 7.26 -9.74
N ASP A 9 4.65 6.97 -8.49
CA ASP A 9 5.67 7.76 -7.80
C ASP A 9 7.03 7.69 -8.51
N THR A 10 7.70 8.84 -8.62
CA THR A 10 9.03 8.98 -9.25
C THR A 10 10.13 8.18 -8.56
N ARG A 11 9.97 7.81 -7.28
CA ARG A 11 10.99 7.10 -6.50
C ARG A 11 10.83 5.58 -6.55
N GLU A 12 9.69 5.09 -7.03
CA GLU A 12 9.43 3.65 -7.12
C GLU A 12 10.37 3.00 -8.14
N GLN A 13 11.24 2.11 -7.66
CA GLN A 13 12.36 1.56 -8.46
C GLN A 13 11.92 0.45 -9.40
N GLN A 14 10.87 -0.29 -9.02
CA GLN A 14 10.33 -1.39 -9.80
C GLN A 14 8.82 -1.21 -9.98
N PRO A 15 8.40 -0.14 -10.68
CA PRO A 15 7.00 0.18 -10.81
C PRO A 15 6.26 -0.89 -11.59
N TYR A 16 5.00 -1.11 -11.25
CA TYR A 16 4.08 -1.82 -12.11
C TYR A 16 3.89 -1.09 -13.44
N GLN A 17 3.67 -1.86 -14.50
CA GLN A 17 3.35 -1.30 -15.80
C GLN A 17 1.83 -1.16 -15.96
N PHE A 18 1.39 0.08 -16.19
CA PHE A 18 0.01 0.43 -16.48
C PHE A 18 -0.03 1.26 -17.75
N ASP A 19 -0.89 0.89 -18.69
CA ASP A 19 -1.05 1.63 -19.94
C ASP A 19 -1.58 3.04 -19.67
N GLY A 20 -0.91 4.04 -20.23
CA GLY A 20 -1.29 5.45 -20.08
C GLY A 20 -1.01 6.06 -18.72
N ALA A 21 -0.27 5.39 -17.82
CA ALA A 21 0.07 5.95 -16.52
C ALA A 21 1.06 7.12 -16.62
N GLU A 22 0.96 8.03 -15.65
CA GLU A 22 1.80 9.21 -15.54
C GLU A 22 2.77 9.07 -14.37
N VAL A 23 4.03 9.43 -14.59
CA VAL A 23 5.06 9.44 -13.55
C VAL A 23 5.05 10.81 -12.87
N VAL A 24 4.74 10.84 -11.57
CA VAL A 24 4.60 12.06 -10.77
C VAL A 24 5.29 11.90 -9.41
N THR A 25 5.54 13.00 -8.70
CA THR A 25 6.07 12.91 -7.34
C THR A 25 4.91 12.88 -6.34
N LEU A 26 4.72 11.76 -5.64
CA LEU A 26 3.70 11.62 -4.61
C LEU A 26 4.25 12.03 -3.24
N THR A 27 3.39 12.56 -2.39
CA THR A 27 3.76 12.86 -1.00
C THR A 27 4.01 11.58 -0.20
N THR A 28 3.23 10.53 -0.44
CA THR A 28 3.33 9.21 0.20
C THR A 28 2.66 8.13 -0.67
N GLY A 29 3.21 6.91 -0.65
CA GLY A 29 2.77 5.78 -1.46
C GLY A 29 3.43 5.73 -2.84
N ASP A 30 3.14 4.64 -3.57
CA ASP A 30 3.76 4.34 -4.86
C ASP A 30 2.80 4.57 -6.04
N TYR A 31 1.49 4.46 -5.81
CA TYR A 31 0.47 4.63 -6.85
C TYR A 31 -0.72 5.45 -6.36
N SER A 32 -1.27 6.26 -7.24
CA SER A 32 -2.49 7.04 -6.98
C SER A 32 -3.29 7.25 -8.27
N ILE A 33 -4.24 8.18 -8.25
CA ILE A 33 -4.99 8.66 -9.42
C ILE A 33 -4.55 10.10 -9.69
N VAL A 34 -4.28 10.41 -10.95
CA VAL A 34 -3.95 11.80 -11.37
C VAL A 34 -5.08 12.75 -11.00
N GLY A 35 -4.75 13.83 -10.29
CA GLY A 35 -5.69 14.82 -9.75
C GLY A 35 -6.33 14.45 -8.41
N LEU A 36 -5.99 13.30 -7.82
CA LEU A 36 -6.45 12.84 -6.50
C LEU A 36 -5.29 12.28 -5.65
N GLU A 37 -4.08 12.79 -5.88
CA GLU A 37 -2.82 12.34 -5.27
C GLU A 37 -2.76 12.55 -3.75
N ASP A 38 -3.62 13.41 -3.21
CA ASP A 38 -3.80 13.69 -1.78
C ASP A 38 -4.96 12.89 -1.15
N ARG A 39 -5.77 12.18 -1.96
CA ARG A 39 -6.99 11.51 -1.49
C ARG A 39 -6.89 10.00 -1.47
N VAL A 40 -6.23 9.41 -2.45
CA VAL A 40 -6.05 7.95 -2.54
C VAL A 40 -4.60 7.59 -2.74
N THR A 41 -4.13 6.52 -2.08
CA THR A 41 -2.78 6.02 -2.33
C THR A 41 -2.65 4.51 -2.08
N ILE A 42 -1.79 3.86 -2.87
CA ILE A 42 -1.42 2.46 -2.73
C ILE A 42 0.07 2.40 -2.45
N GLU A 43 0.45 1.82 -1.31
CA GLU A 43 1.84 1.48 -0.99
C GLU A 43 2.10 0.02 -1.38
N ARG A 44 3.03 -0.21 -2.30
CA ARG A 44 3.46 -1.55 -2.70
C ARG A 44 4.60 -1.99 -1.79
N LYS A 45 4.57 -3.25 -1.35
CA LYS A 45 5.63 -3.80 -0.50
C LYS A 45 5.94 -5.24 -0.88
N SER A 46 7.21 -5.54 -1.17
CA SER A 46 7.63 -6.94 -1.28
C SER A 46 7.71 -7.60 0.10
N LYS A 47 7.73 -8.94 0.16
CA LYS A 47 8.00 -9.65 1.43
C LYS A 47 9.32 -9.18 2.07
N ALA A 48 10.39 -9.05 1.29
CA ALA A 48 11.70 -8.66 1.82
C ALA A 48 11.64 -7.25 2.43
N ASP A 49 11.02 -6.31 1.73
CA ASP A 49 10.88 -4.92 2.17
C ASP A 49 9.97 -4.80 3.39
N ALA A 50 8.89 -5.59 3.46
CA ALA A 50 8.03 -5.67 4.64
C ALA A 50 8.82 -6.13 5.88
N TYR A 51 9.60 -7.21 5.78
CA TYR A 51 10.43 -7.69 6.89
C TYR A 51 11.53 -6.69 7.29
N GLY A 52 12.16 -6.04 6.31
CA GLY A 52 13.14 -4.96 6.57
C GLY A 52 12.51 -3.77 7.29
N SER A 53 11.32 -3.37 6.84
CA SER A 53 10.54 -2.26 7.39
C SER A 53 9.99 -2.55 8.78
N LEU A 54 9.65 -3.81 9.10
CA LEU A 54 9.17 -4.20 10.43
C LEU A 54 10.31 -4.38 11.44
N GLY A 55 11.51 -4.73 10.95
CA GLY A 55 12.73 -4.84 11.73
C GLY A 55 13.44 -3.50 11.91
N GLN A 56 14.55 -3.30 11.20
CA GLN A 56 15.40 -2.11 11.34
C GLN A 56 14.69 -0.83 10.89
N GLY A 57 13.77 -0.93 9.92
CA GLY A 57 12.99 0.19 9.40
C GLY A 57 11.78 0.60 10.24
N ARG A 58 11.53 -0.02 11.40
CA ARG A 58 10.22 0.05 12.09
C ARG A 58 9.74 1.46 12.37
N ALA A 59 10.62 2.34 12.84
CA ALA A 59 10.26 3.73 13.13
C ALA A 59 9.88 4.50 11.86
N ARG A 60 10.53 4.22 10.72
CA ARG A 60 10.21 4.82 9.43
C ARG A 60 8.88 4.31 8.91
N PHE A 61 8.66 3.00 8.98
CA PHE A 61 7.43 2.39 8.49
C PHE A 61 6.21 2.80 9.32
N ARG A 62 6.38 3.01 10.64
CA ARG A 62 5.32 3.60 11.45
C ARG A 62 4.92 5.01 10.98
N ARG A 63 5.90 5.87 10.68
CA ARG A 63 5.64 7.21 10.12
C ARG A 63 4.98 7.16 8.74
N GLU A 64 5.26 6.12 7.97
CA GLU A 64 4.59 5.86 6.70
C GLU A 64 3.11 5.56 6.93
N PHE A 65 2.78 4.65 7.84
CA PHE A 65 1.38 4.40 8.25
C PHE A 65 0.67 5.63 8.81
N GLU A 66 1.36 6.46 9.60
CA GLU A 66 0.82 7.74 10.09
C GLU A 66 0.45 8.68 8.93
N ARG A 67 1.28 8.77 7.89
CA ARG A 67 0.96 9.57 6.69
C ARG A 67 -0.13 8.93 5.84
N LEU A 68 -0.12 7.59 5.69
CA LEU A 68 -1.15 6.86 4.95
C LEU A 68 -2.53 7.03 5.58
N ALA A 69 -2.62 7.12 6.92
CA ALA A 69 -3.87 7.33 7.64
C ALA A 69 -4.55 8.68 7.33
N GLU A 70 -3.82 9.64 6.75
CA GLU A 70 -4.34 10.95 6.39
C GLU A 70 -5.06 10.99 5.03
N PHE A 71 -5.05 9.89 4.28
CA PHE A 71 -5.76 9.79 3.00
C PHE A 71 -7.21 9.38 3.21
N ASP A 72 -8.10 9.77 2.29
CA ASP A 72 -9.49 9.28 2.28
C ASP A 72 -9.51 7.75 2.07
N TYR A 73 -8.56 7.23 1.29
CA TYR A 73 -8.29 5.80 1.19
C TYR A 73 -6.80 5.53 0.96
N ALA A 74 -6.17 4.83 1.91
CA ALA A 74 -4.82 4.29 1.73
C ALA A 74 -4.79 2.80 2.01
N VAL A 75 -3.92 2.07 1.32
CA VAL A 75 -3.79 0.62 1.48
C VAL A 75 -2.36 0.17 1.17
N VAL A 76 -1.89 -0.81 1.93
CA VAL A 76 -0.62 -1.50 1.66
C VAL A 76 -0.91 -2.80 0.92
N VAL A 77 -0.30 -2.98 -0.25
CA VAL A 77 -0.36 -4.22 -1.04
C VAL A 77 0.96 -4.97 -0.91
N VAL A 78 0.91 -6.13 -0.26
CA VAL A 78 2.05 -7.02 -0.06
C VAL A 78 2.08 -8.07 -1.17
N GLU A 79 3.20 -8.15 -1.89
CA GLU A 79 3.43 -9.15 -2.95
C GLU A 79 3.86 -10.51 -2.38
N ASP A 80 2.99 -11.07 -1.55
CA ASP A 80 3.10 -12.45 -1.09
C ASP A 80 1.71 -12.99 -0.73
N THR A 81 1.60 -14.29 -0.56
CA THR A 81 0.48 -14.92 0.11
C THR A 81 0.68 -14.86 1.63
N VAL A 82 -0.38 -15.01 2.42
CA VAL A 82 -0.22 -15.12 3.88
C VAL A 82 0.67 -16.32 4.28
N PRO A 83 0.50 -17.55 3.74
CA PRO A 83 1.42 -18.64 4.00
C PRO A 83 2.86 -18.31 3.58
N GLY A 84 3.07 -17.75 2.38
CA GLY A 84 4.40 -17.40 1.89
C GLY A 84 5.07 -16.30 2.73
N PHE A 85 4.31 -15.36 3.27
CA PHE A 85 4.78 -14.33 4.19
C PHE A 85 5.22 -14.91 5.53
N LEU A 86 4.55 -15.97 6.02
CA LEU A 86 4.93 -16.70 7.22
C LEU A 86 6.23 -17.50 7.06
N HIS A 87 6.75 -17.63 5.83
CA HIS A 87 8.10 -18.11 5.56
C HIS A 87 9.05 -16.91 5.46
N ARG A 88 9.75 -16.61 6.57
CA ARG A 88 10.66 -15.44 6.63
C ARG A 88 11.75 -15.50 5.54
N PRO A 89 12.17 -14.34 5.01
CA PRO A 89 13.38 -14.25 4.20
C PRO A 89 14.62 -14.76 4.96
N ALA A 90 15.56 -15.39 4.26
CA ALA A 90 16.78 -15.96 4.85
C ALA A 90 17.62 -14.95 5.64
N HIS A 91 17.64 -13.68 5.20
CA HIS A 91 18.39 -12.61 5.83
C HIS A 91 17.70 -12.03 7.10
N SER A 92 16.44 -12.38 7.37
CA SER A 92 15.69 -11.84 8.50
C SER A 92 15.76 -12.73 9.73
N LYS A 93 16.03 -12.13 10.89
CA LYS A 93 15.96 -12.80 12.20
C LYS A 93 14.59 -12.66 12.87
N MET A 94 13.68 -11.86 12.30
CA MET A 94 12.35 -11.62 12.87
C MET A 94 11.50 -12.89 12.87
N ASN A 95 10.71 -13.08 13.92
CA ASN A 95 9.71 -14.14 13.98
C ASN A 95 8.57 -13.83 12.99
N PRO A 96 8.25 -14.72 12.03
CA PRO A 96 7.19 -14.49 11.04
C PRO A 96 5.82 -14.14 11.65
N ARG A 97 5.47 -14.78 12.77
CA ARG A 97 4.20 -14.52 13.46
C ARG A 97 4.17 -13.13 14.08
N ALA A 98 5.31 -12.64 14.58
CA ALA A 98 5.43 -11.27 15.08
C ALA A 98 5.42 -10.24 13.94
N ALA A 99 5.98 -10.59 12.77
CA ALA A 99 5.95 -9.74 11.58
C ALA A 99 4.52 -9.51 11.10
N ILE A 100 3.76 -10.58 10.84
CA ILE A 100 2.37 -10.46 10.39
C ILE A 100 1.49 -9.81 11.47
N GLY A 101 1.71 -10.14 12.75
CA GLY A 101 1.00 -9.52 13.86
C GLY A 101 1.22 -8.01 13.93
N SER A 102 2.44 -7.53 13.64
CA SER A 102 2.71 -6.09 13.56
C SER A 102 1.99 -5.42 12.40
N LEU A 103 2.00 -6.03 11.20
CA LEU A 103 1.30 -5.49 10.03
C LEU A 103 -0.21 -5.37 10.29
N LEU A 104 -0.82 -6.43 10.82
CA LEU A 104 -2.25 -6.45 11.10
C LEU A 104 -2.61 -5.48 12.25
N ALA A 105 -1.78 -5.38 13.29
CA ALA A 105 -1.99 -4.40 14.34
C ALA A 105 -1.96 -2.96 13.80
N TRP A 106 -1.05 -2.64 12.87
CA TRP A 106 -1.01 -1.32 12.24
C TRP A 106 -2.15 -1.09 11.27
N SER A 107 -2.57 -2.12 10.54
CA SER A 107 -3.77 -2.07 9.70
C SER A 107 -5.01 -1.63 10.50
N VAL A 108 -5.21 -2.24 11.66
CA VAL A 108 -6.31 -1.87 12.58
C VAL A 108 -6.10 -0.48 13.18
N ARG A 109 -4.92 -0.21 13.73
CA ARG A 109 -4.64 1.03 14.46
C ARG A 109 -4.74 2.28 13.60
N TYR A 110 -4.23 2.22 12.38
CA TYR A 110 -4.18 3.36 11.46
C TYR A 110 -5.32 3.35 10.44
N ARG A 111 -6.19 2.32 10.47
CA ARG A 111 -7.27 2.10 9.50
C ARG A 111 -6.77 2.06 8.05
N VAL A 112 -5.55 1.56 7.84
CA VAL A 112 -4.92 1.37 6.53
C VAL A 112 -4.90 -0.12 6.21
N PRO A 113 -5.80 -0.65 5.37
CA PRO A 113 -5.84 -2.07 5.08
C PRO A 113 -4.50 -2.60 4.55
N VAL A 114 -4.25 -3.88 4.82
CA VAL A 114 -3.09 -4.61 4.28
C VAL A 114 -3.63 -5.80 3.50
N PHE A 115 -3.39 -5.81 2.19
CA PHE A 115 -3.78 -6.92 1.32
C PHE A 115 -2.57 -7.73 0.88
N PHE A 116 -2.70 -9.06 0.96
CA PHE A 116 -1.72 -10.01 0.46
C PHE A 116 -2.14 -10.45 -0.94
N ALA A 117 -1.40 -10.02 -1.95
CA ALA A 117 -1.77 -10.20 -3.35
C ALA A 117 -1.20 -11.48 -3.98
N GLY A 118 -0.37 -12.25 -3.27
CA GLY A 118 0.24 -13.46 -3.79
C GLY A 118 1.56 -13.18 -4.49
N ASP A 119 1.54 -12.52 -5.64
CA ASP A 119 2.73 -12.20 -6.43
C ASP A 119 2.65 -10.81 -7.06
N ARG A 120 3.68 -10.46 -7.85
CA ARG A 120 3.81 -9.16 -8.52
C ARG A 120 2.69 -8.91 -9.54
N GLU A 121 2.29 -9.93 -10.29
CA GLU A 121 1.26 -9.79 -11.33
C GLU A 121 -0.10 -9.50 -10.68
N HIS A 122 -0.43 -10.27 -9.65
CA HIS A 122 -1.66 -10.11 -8.89
C HIS A 122 -1.63 -8.81 -8.05
N GLY A 123 -0.47 -8.40 -7.53
CA GLY A 123 -0.28 -7.11 -6.86
C GLY A 123 -0.61 -5.93 -7.78
N ARG A 124 -0.15 -5.99 -9.02
CA ARG A 124 -0.49 -5.01 -10.06
C ARG A 124 -1.99 -4.98 -10.36
N ALA A 125 -2.59 -6.15 -10.58
CA ALA A 125 -4.02 -6.27 -10.88
C ALA A 125 -4.89 -5.74 -9.73
N LEU A 126 -4.53 -6.09 -8.49
CA LEU A 126 -5.21 -5.62 -7.28
C LEU A 126 -5.05 -4.11 -7.12
N THR A 127 -3.84 -3.56 -7.30
CA THR A 127 -3.56 -2.11 -7.25
C THR A 127 -4.49 -1.35 -8.21
N ARG A 128 -4.56 -1.75 -9.48
CA ARG A 128 -5.48 -1.14 -10.45
C ARG A 128 -6.94 -1.26 -9.99
N LYS A 129 -7.34 -2.44 -9.51
CA LYS A 129 -8.73 -2.67 -9.11
C LYS A 129 -9.13 -1.81 -7.91
N LEU A 130 -8.24 -1.63 -6.94
CA LEU A 130 -8.47 -0.78 -5.77
C LEU A 130 -8.63 0.69 -6.18
N LEU A 131 -7.75 1.20 -7.05
CA LEU A 131 -7.88 2.55 -7.60
C LEU A 131 -9.19 2.72 -8.38
N GLN A 132 -9.58 1.72 -9.18
CA GLN A 132 -10.85 1.72 -9.90
C GLN A 132 -12.07 1.74 -8.94
N MET A 133 -12.03 0.98 -7.84
CA MET A 133 -13.11 0.99 -6.85
C MET A 133 -13.17 2.32 -6.10
N TYR A 134 -12.03 2.87 -5.71
CA TYR A 134 -12.00 4.22 -5.12
C TYR A 134 -12.59 5.25 -6.10
N TRP A 135 -12.14 5.26 -7.36
CA TRP A 135 -12.69 6.14 -8.39
C TRP A 135 -14.21 6.05 -8.48
N LYS A 136 -14.75 4.82 -8.49
CA LYS A 136 -16.20 4.58 -8.55
C LYS A 136 -16.95 5.13 -7.34
N TYR A 137 -16.40 4.99 -6.13
CA TYR A 137 -17.09 5.33 -4.87
C TYR A 137 -16.59 6.63 -4.21
N ARG A 138 -15.74 7.42 -4.87
CA ARG A 138 -15.12 8.62 -4.29
C ARG A 138 -16.11 9.69 -3.77
N GLY A 139 -17.37 9.68 -4.24
CA GLY A 139 -18.43 10.54 -3.71
C GLY A 139 -19.02 10.08 -2.37
N GLU A 140 -18.70 8.86 -1.93
CA GLU A 140 -19.16 8.24 -0.67
C GLU A 140 -18.03 8.11 0.36
N VAL A 141 -16.77 8.16 -0.10
CA VAL A 141 -15.57 8.03 0.74
C VAL A 141 -15.14 9.43 1.22
N GLY A 142 -14.94 9.62 2.53
CA GLY A 142 -14.49 10.90 3.11
C GLY A 142 -15.49 11.63 4.02
N GLY A 143 -16.57 10.96 4.48
CA GLY A 143 -17.45 11.48 5.52
C GLY A 143 -16.71 11.74 6.85
N GLU A 144 -17.11 12.78 7.58
CA GLU A 144 -16.46 13.35 8.78
C GLU A 144 -15.70 12.31 9.60
N ARG A 145 -14.38 12.50 9.70
CA ARG A 145 -13.50 11.74 10.59
C ARG A 145 -13.98 11.96 12.03
N ALA A 146 -14.76 11.01 12.56
CA ALA A 146 -15.00 10.96 13.99
C ALA A 146 -13.63 10.74 14.66
N GLU A 147 -13.13 11.76 15.35
CA GLU A 147 -11.96 11.60 16.22
C GLU A 147 -12.25 10.52 17.27
N PRO A 148 -11.24 9.70 17.62
CA PRO A 148 -11.40 8.58 18.56
C PRO A 148 -11.75 9.01 19.99
#